data_AF-A0A965YU00-F1
#
_entry.id   AF-A0A965YU00-F1
#
_cell.length_a   1.000
_cell.length_b   1.000
_cell.length_c   1.000
_cell.angle_alpha   90.00
_cell.angle_beta   90.00
_cell.angle_gamma   90.00
#
_symmetry.space_group_name_H-M   'P 1'
#
loop_
_entity.id
_entity.type
_entity.pdbx_description
1 polymer ?
#
loop_
_entity_poly.entity_id
_entity_poly.type
_entity_poly.pdbx_seq_one_letter_code
_entity_poly.pdbx_strand_id
1 'polypeptide(L)'
;DSDGEIGFNTETPLFLHDVDIKNRDYFLGFFLVGAYQEVLGMKHNLFTHPTEATVIIDDDGFEIQNMLESQSISDILEDLDYDIREVQENLNERIEASDIISDKEKKYILGEIYLFLNDNGYLKTINNNNEGMSNG
;
A
#
# COMPACT_ATOMS: atom_id res chain seq x y z
N ASP A 1 -6.24 -10.70 -10.43
CA ASP A 1 -5.80 -11.72 -11.39
C ASP A 1 -5.81 -13.06 -10.69
N SER A 2 -6.25 -14.13 -11.36
CA SER A 2 -6.32 -15.47 -10.72
C SER A 2 -5.01 -16.24 -10.83
N ASP A 3 -4.05 -15.74 -11.62
CA ASP A 3 -2.73 -16.33 -11.79
C ASP A 3 -1.70 -15.84 -10.76
N GLY A 4 -2.03 -14.81 -9.97
CA GLY A 4 -1.20 -14.22 -8.93
C GLY A 4 -1.25 -14.93 -7.58
N GLU A 5 -1.29 -16.27 -7.57
CA GLU A 5 -1.37 -17.07 -6.34
C GLU A 5 -0.31 -18.20 -6.28
N ILE A 6 0.16 -18.51 -5.08
CA ILE A 6 0.93 -19.73 -4.81
C ILE A 6 -0.04 -20.82 -4.35
N GLY A 7 -0.52 -21.61 -5.31
CA GLY A 7 -1.46 -22.69 -5.04
C GLY A 7 -0.88 -23.80 -4.14
N PHE A 8 -1.75 -24.47 -3.39
CA PHE A 8 -1.34 -25.62 -2.58
C PHE A 8 -0.85 -26.77 -3.46
N ASN A 9 0.33 -27.30 -3.15
CA ASN A 9 0.92 -28.45 -3.83
C ASN A 9 1.15 -29.58 -2.84
N THR A 10 0.63 -30.78 -3.13
CA THR A 10 0.81 -31.97 -2.28
C THR A 10 2.25 -32.49 -2.24
N GLU A 11 3.05 -32.23 -3.26
CA GLU A 11 4.47 -32.60 -3.32
C GLU A 11 5.36 -31.64 -2.51
N THR A 12 4.92 -30.39 -2.37
CA THR A 12 5.58 -29.34 -1.57
C THR A 12 4.57 -28.64 -0.67
N PRO A 13 4.06 -29.33 0.38
CA PRO A 13 2.98 -28.80 1.17
C PRO A 13 3.45 -27.66 2.06
N LEU A 14 2.79 -26.50 1.95
CA LEU A 14 2.98 -25.36 2.84
C LEU A 14 1.91 -25.36 3.92
N PHE A 15 2.34 -25.46 5.19
CA PHE A 15 1.46 -25.35 6.35
C PHE A 15 1.72 -24.04 7.08
N LEU A 16 0.66 -23.31 7.40
CA LEU A 16 0.70 -22.07 8.16
C LEU A 16 -0.01 -22.27 9.50
N HIS A 17 0.33 -21.43 10.47
CA HIS A 17 -0.35 -21.41 11.76
C HIS A 17 -1.77 -20.87 11.60
N ASP A 18 -2.70 -21.39 12.41
CA ASP A 18 -4.03 -20.78 12.56
C ASP A 18 -3.92 -19.54 13.45
N VAL A 19 -4.09 -18.36 12.86
CA VAL A 19 -3.84 -17.06 13.50
C VAL A 19 -5.02 -16.12 13.30
N ASP A 20 -5.31 -15.32 14.32
CA ASP A 20 -6.31 -14.25 14.25
C ASP A 20 -5.68 -12.94 13.78
N ILE A 21 -5.80 -12.68 12.49
CA ILE A 21 -5.25 -11.49 11.82
C ILE A 21 -5.87 -10.17 12.28
N LYS A 22 -6.98 -10.20 13.04
CA LYS A 22 -7.56 -8.97 13.62
C LYS A 22 -6.84 -8.51 14.88
N ASN A 23 -6.20 -9.46 15.57
CA ASN A 23 -5.59 -9.23 16.88
C ASN A 23 -4.06 -9.35 16.85
N ARG A 24 -3.49 -9.93 15.78
CA ARG A 24 -2.05 -10.16 15.64
C ARG A 24 -1.60 -10.00 14.21
N ASP A 25 -0.47 -9.34 14.03
CA ASP A 25 0.22 -9.30 12.76
C ASP A 25 0.84 -10.67 12.45
N TYR A 26 0.73 -11.09 11.18
CA TYR A 26 1.30 -12.34 10.69
C TYR A 26 2.06 -12.09 9.38
N PHE A 27 3.38 -12.02 9.48
CA PHE A 27 4.26 -11.74 8.35
C PHE A 27 4.71 -13.03 7.65
N LEU A 28 4.72 -13.01 6.33
CA LEU A 28 5.29 -14.08 5.50
C LEU A 28 6.62 -13.60 4.90
N GLY A 29 7.61 -14.50 4.91
CA GLY A 29 8.93 -14.25 4.32
C GLY A 29 9.12 -15.03 3.04
N PHE A 30 9.51 -14.33 1.98
CA PHE A 30 9.92 -14.93 0.71
C PHE A 30 11.44 -14.81 0.58
N PHE A 31 12.13 -15.94 0.51
CA PHE A 31 13.58 -16.01 0.48
C PHE A 31 14.08 -16.38 -0.92
N LEU A 32 15.37 -16.11 -1.18
CA LEU A 32 16.03 -16.39 -2.46
C LEU A 32 15.45 -15.59 -3.65
N VAL A 33 14.83 -14.44 -3.37
CA VAL A 33 14.23 -13.53 -4.37
C VAL A 33 15.19 -12.43 -4.88
N GLY A 34 16.41 -12.36 -4.35
CA GLY A 34 17.37 -11.27 -4.65
C GLY A 34 18.01 -11.32 -6.05
N ALA A 35 17.62 -12.26 -6.91
CA ALA A 35 18.08 -12.33 -8.30
C ALA A 35 16.88 -12.35 -9.25
N TYR A 36 16.99 -11.58 -10.33
CA TYR A 36 16.00 -11.44 -11.42
C TYR A 36 14.64 -10.84 -11.05
N GLN A 37 14.11 -11.02 -9.83
CA GLN A 37 12.75 -10.60 -9.48
C GLN A 37 12.56 -9.08 -9.54
N GLU A 38 13.57 -8.32 -9.13
CA GLU A 38 13.52 -6.85 -9.19
C GLU A 38 13.46 -6.34 -10.62
N VAL A 39 14.29 -6.88 -11.53
CA VAL A 39 14.39 -6.42 -12.91
C VAL A 39 13.24 -6.94 -13.79
N LEU A 40 12.68 -8.11 -13.47
CA LEU A 40 11.57 -8.72 -14.20
C LEU A 40 10.20 -8.37 -13.61
N GLY A 41 10.15 -7.58 -12.53
CA GLY A 41 8.93 -7.18 -11.87
C GLY A 41 8.00 -6.45 -12.83
N MET A 42 6.89 -7.09 -13.19
CA MET A 42 5.83 -6.42 -13.92
C MET A 42 4.99 -5.60 -12.93
N LYS A 43 4.83 -4.30 -13.21
CA LYS A 43 3.91 -3.41 -12.47
C LYS A 43 2.45 -3.79 -12.77
N HIS A 44 1.97 -4.91 -12.23
CA HIS A 44 0.57 -5.32 -12.37
C HIS A 44 -0.32 -4.47 -11.47
N ASN A 45 -1.43 -3.95 -12.01
CA ASN A 45 -2.36 -3.07 -11.29
C ASN A 45 -1.68 -1.88 -10.60
N LEU A 46 -0.59 -1.38 -11.16
CA LEU A 46 0.15 -0.23 -10.61
C LEU A 46 0.75 -0.46 -9.22
N PHE A 47 0.85 -1.71 -8.75
CA PHE A 47 1.71 -2.03 -7.62
C PHE A 47 3.17 -1.88 -8.07
N THR A 48 3.83 -0.84 -7.57
CA THR A 48 5.23 -0.54 -7.83
C THR A 48 6.13 -1.27 -6.83
N HIS A 49 7.43 -0.97 -6.86
CA HIS A 49 8.37 -1.62 -5.96
C HIS A 49 7.99 -1.36 -4.49
N PRO A 50 8.02 -2.39 -3.63
CA PRO A 50 7.77 -2.23 -2.21
C PRO A 50 8.88 -1.38 -1.57
N THR A 51 8.60 -0.85 -0.38
CA THR A 51 9.64 -0.21 0.43
C THR A 51 10.76 -1.21 0.70
N GLU A 52 11.99 -0.80 0.42
CA GLU A 52 13.19 -1.59 0.66
C GLU A 52 14.11 -0.90 1.66
N ALA A 53 14.93 -1.70 2.35
CA ALA A 53 15.93 -1.19 3.25
C ALA A 53 17.11 -2.16 3.33
N THR A 54 18.29 -1.61 3.58
CA THR A 54 19.50 -2.40 3.83
C THR A 54 19.64 -2.63 5.34
N VAL A 55 19.73 -3.89 5.75
CA VAL A 55 20.03 -4.24 7.15
C VAL A 55 21.51 -4.57 7.28
N ILE A 56 22.25 -3.77 8.04
CA ILE A 56 23.65 -4.01 8.40
C ILE A 56 23.68 -4.67 9.76
N ILE A 57 24.50 -5.71 9.92
CA ILE A 57 24.62 -6.48 11.16
C ILE A 57 26.08 -6.46 11.59
N ASP A 58 26.32 -6.16 12.86
CA ASP A 58 27.63 -6.15 13.50
C ASP A 58 27.59 -6.79 14.90
N ASP A 59 28.66 -6.63 15.67
CA ASP A 59 28.78 -7.20 17.02
C ASP A 59 27.86 -6.53 18.06
N ASP A 60 27.40 -5.28 17.80
CA ASP A 60 26.55 -4.49 18.70
C ASP A 60 25.05 -4.64 18.37
N GLY A 61 24.71 -5.15 17.18
CA GLY A 61 23.35 -5.52 16.79
C GLY A 61 23.09 -5.39 15.30
N PHE A 62 22.01 -4.69 14.95
CA PHE A 62 21.66 -4.39 13.57
C PHE A 62 21.27 -2.93 13.41
N GLU A 63 21.55 -2.38 12.24
CA GLU A 63 21.16 -1.04 11.81
C GLU A 63 20.42 -1.11 10.48
N ILE A 64 19.37 -0.29 10.32
CA ILE A 64 18.67 -0.12 9.06
C ILE A 64 19.23 1.11 8.34
N GLN A 65 19.71 0.93 7.12
CA GLN A 65 20.25 1.98 6.25
C GLN A 65 19.60 1.94 4.87
N ASN A 66 19.80 2.99 4.06
CA ASN A 66 19.34 3.08 2.67
C ASN A 66 17.86 2.72 2.50
N MET A 67 16.99 3.30 3.32
CA MET A 67 15.55 3.08 3.19
C MET A 67 15.05 3.80 1.94
N LEU A 68 14.46 3.05 1.01
CA LEU A 68 13.81 3.56 -0.18
C LEU A 68 12.31 3.25 -0.06
N GLU A 69 11.51 4.30 0.09
CA GLU A 69 10.07 4.17 0.25
C GLU A 69 9.39 3.79 -1.08
N SER A 70 8.30 3.02 -0.98
CA SER A 70 7.45 2.74 -2.13
C SER A 70 6.84 4.03 -2.68
N GLN A 71 6.71 4.11 -4.00
CA GLN A 71 6.13 5.25 -4.69
C GLN A 71 4.68 5.51 -4.22
N SER A 72 4.33 6.79 -4.08
CA SER A 72 2.95 7.21 -3.85
C SER A 72 2.09 7.01 -5.11
N ILE A 73 0.76 7.02 -4.96
CA ILE A 73 -0.16 6.99 -6.11
C ILE A 73 0.15 8.15 -7.09
N SER A 74 0.52 9.33 -6.59
CA SER A 74 0.91 10.46 -7.44
C SER A 74 2.16 10.17 -8.25
N ASP A 75 3.21 9.64 -7.62
CA ASP A 75 4.47 9.30 -8.32
C ASP A 75 4.22 8.25 -9.41
N ILE A 76 3.34 7.27 -9.13
CA ILE A 76 2.99 6.22 -10.09
C ILE A 76 2.22 6.77 -11.29
N LEU A 77 1.34 7.74 -11.06
CA LEU A 77 0.61 8.41 -12.13
C LEU A 77 1.55 9.31 -12.97
N GLU A 78 2.51 9.98 -12.32
CA GLU A 78 3.54 10.78 -13.00
C GLU A 78 4.46 9.91 -13.86
N ASP A 79 4.85 8.72 -13.39
CA ASP A 79 5.59 7.70 -14.16
C ASP A 79 4.84 7.27 -15.45
N LEU A 80 3.52 7.45 -15.50
CA LEU A 80 2.67 7.16 -16.65
C LEU A 80 2.35 8.40 -17.51
N ASP A 81 3.10 9.49 -17.33
CA ASP A 81 2.96 10.76 -18.03
C ASP A 81 1.62 11.51 -17.74
N TYR A 82 0.97 11.26 -16.61
CA TYR A 82 -0.17 12.09 -16.17
C TYR A 82 0.31 13.39 -15.50
N ASP A 83 -0.36 14.52 -15.79
CA ASP A 83 -0.16 15.75 -15.00
C ASP A 83 -0.96 15.65 -13.69
N ILE A 84 -0.26 15.40 -12.59
CA ILE A 84 -0.86 15.29 -11.25
C ILE A 84 -1.63 16.54 -10.85
N ARG A 85 -1.20 17.73 -11.28
CA ARG A 85 -1.92 18.97 -10.96
C ARG A 85 -3.26 18.99 -11.68
N GLU A 86 -3.30 18.59 -12.95
CA GLU A 86 -4.56 18.47 -13.69
C GLU A 86 -5.49 17.43 -13.05
N VAL A 87 -4.96 16.29 -12.60
CA VAL A 87 -5.76 15.27 -11.89
C VAL A 87 -6.35 15.84 -10.59
N GLN A 88 -5.55 16.53 -9.79
CA GLN A 88 -5.97 17.15 -8.54
C GLN A 88 -7.00 18.26 -8.76
N GLU A 89 -6.79 19.12 -9.76
CA GLU A 89 -7.74 20.18 -10.14
C GLU A 89 -9.08 19.60 -10.57
N ASN A 90 -9.07 18.60 -11.46
CA ASN A 90 -10.30 17.92 -11.91
C ASN A 90 -11.06 17.25 -10.75
N LEU A 91 -10.35 16.60 -9.82
CA LEU A 91 -10.97 16.00 -8.64
C LEU A 91 -11.61 17.07 -7.75
N ASN A 92 -10.89 18.17 -7.50
CA ASN A 92 -11.39 19.29 -6.73
C ASN A 92 -12.64 19.92 -7.36
N GLU A 93 -12.61 20.21 -8.67
CA GLU A 93 -13.76 20.78 -9.39
C GLU A 93 -15.00 19.87 -9.32
N ARG A 94 -14.83 18.56 -9.45
CA ARG A 94 -15.93 17.58 -9.34
C ARG A 94 -16.55 17.53 -7.95
N ILE A 95 -15.73 17.65 -6.90
CA ILE A 95 -16.21 17.67 -5.51
C ILE A 95 -16.96 18.97 -5.23
N GLU A 96 -16.41 20.11 -5.67
CA GLU A 96 -17.01 21.42 -5.51
C GLU A 96 -18.35 21.55 -6.26
N ALA A 97 -18.44 21.01 -7.47
CA ALA A 97 -19.67 21.00 -8.27
C ALA A 97 -20.72 19.99 -7.80
N SER A 98 -20.43 19.16 -6.78
CA SER A 98 -21.37 18.16 -6.29
C SER A 98 -22.51 18.78 -5.48
N ASP A 99 -23.75 18.51 -5.89
CA ASP A 99 -24.97 18.96 -5.20
C ASP A 99 -25.45 17.98 -4.10
N ILE A 100 -24.83 16.80 -4.00
CA ILE A 100 -25.23 15.75 -3.04
C ILE A 100 -24.38 15.75 -1.76
N ILE A 101 -23.38 16.63 -1.67
CA ILE A 101 -22.40 16.70 -0.59
C ILE A 101 -22.44 18.10 0.03
N SER A 102 -22.47 18.21 1.37
CA SER A 102 -22.40 19.52 2.04
C SER A 102 -21.01 20.16 1.94
N ASP A 103 -20.92 21.48 2.04
CA ASP A 103 -19.62 22.19 1.99
C ASP A 103 -18.61 21.73 3.06
N LYS A 104 -19.11 21.26 4.20
CA LYS A 104 -18.27 20.68 5.26
C LYS A 104 -17.69 19.33 4.83
N GLU A 105 -18.51 18.49 4.21
CA GLU A 105 -18.09 17.17 3.71
C GLU A 105 -17.16 17.30 2.50
N LYS A 106 -17.38 18.28 1.62
CA LYS A 106 -16.50 18.56 0.47
C LYS A 106 -15.04 18.75 0.91
N LYS A 107 -14.81 19.62 1.90
CA LYS A 107 -13.46 19.87 2.46
C LYS A 107 -12.85 18.63 3.09
N TYR A 108 -13.66 17.82 3.77
CA TYR A 108 -13.21 16.58 4.39
C TYR A 108 -12.77 15.57 3.32
N ILE A 109 -13.62 15.32 2.31
CA ILE A 109 -13.35 14.39 1.21
C ILE A 109 -12.12 14.83 0.42
N LEU A 110 -11.97 16.13 0.18
CA LEU A 110 -10.81 16.67 -0.52
C LEU A 110 -9.51 16.39 0.25
N GLY A 111 -9.53 16.56 1.59
CA GLY A 111 -8.39 16.22 2.45
C GLY A 111 -8.03 14.73 2.38
N GLU A 112 -9.02 13.84 2.43
CA GLU A 112 -8.81 12.39 2.31
C GLU A 112 -8.23 12.00 0.95
N ILE A 113 -8.72 12.59 -0.14
CA ILE A 113 -8.19 12.32 -1.49
C ILE A 113 -6.73 12.76 -1.61
N TYR A 114 -6.37 13.94 -1.09
CA TYR A 114 -4.97 14.37 -1.08
C TYR A 114 -4.12 13.45 -0.23
N LEU A 115 -4.62 12.96 0.90
CA LEU A 115 -3.91 11.98 1.71
C LEU A 115 -3.65 10.70 0.91
N PHE A 116 -4.67 10.13 0.26
CA PHE A 116 -4.54 8.89 -0.51
C PHE A 116 -3.63 9.05 -1.73
N LEU A 117 -3.68 10.20 -2.41
CA LEU A 117 -2.79 10.48 -3.54
C LEU A 117 -1.31 10.52 -3.14
N ASN A 118 -1.00 10.88 -1.89
CA ASN A 118 0.37 10.92 -1.36
C ASN A 118 0.76 9.64 -0.60
N ASP A 119 -0.12 8.66 -0.53
CA ASP A 119 0.16 7.36 0.08
C ASP A 119 0.55 6.33 -0.98
N ASN A 120 1.18 5.23 -0.58
CA ASN A 120 1.50 4.15 -1.51
C ASN A 120 0.24 3.33 -1.85
N GLY A 121 0.29 2.61 -2.98
CA GLY A 121 -0.84 1.83 -3.48
C GLY A 121 -1.11 0.51 -2.75
N TYR A 122 -0.28 0.10 -1.75
CA TYR A 122 -0.48 -1.17 -1.05
C TYR A 122 -1.67 -1.12 -0.10
N LEU A 123 -2.33 -2.27 0.06
CA LEU A 123 -3.48 -2.40 0.93
C LEU A 123 -3.07 -2.35 2.40
N LYS A 124 -3.89 -1.65 3.20
CA LYS A 124 -3.75 -1.61 4.66
C LYS A 124 -4.65 -2.66 5.31
N THR A 125 -4.19 -3.23 6.43
CA THR A 125 -4.97 -4.21 7.20
C THR A 125 -6.26 -3.58 7.70
N ILE A 126 -7.39 -4.28 7.47
CA ILE A 126 -8.70 -3.89 8.01
C ILE A 126 -8.77 -4.36 9.47
N ASN A 127 -8.22 -3.56 10.38
CA ASN A 127 -8.46 -3.76 11.81
C ASN A 127 -9.82 -3.15 12.16
N ASN A 128 -10.82 -3.99 12.44
CA ASN A 128 -12.14 -3.56 12.93
C ASN A 128 -12.08 -3.07 14.39
N ASN A 129 -11.21 -2.08 14.68
CA ASN A 129 -11.14 -1.43 16.00
C ASN A 129 -11.94 -0.12 16.06
N ASN A 130 -12.81 0.15 15.08
CA ASN A 130 -13.81 1.22 15.15
C ASN A 130 -15.14 0.75 15.76
N GLU A 131 -15.07 0.00 16.87
CA GLU A 131 -16.17 -0.10 17.84
C GLU A 131 -15.71 0.54 19.16
N GLY A 132 -15.70 1.88 19.21
CA GLY A 132 -15.15 2.58 20.37
C GLY A 132 -15.25 4.11 20.40
N MET A 133 -16.12 4.74 19.63
CA MET A 133 -16.59 6.11 19.93
C MET A 133 -18.11 6.09 20.11
N SER A 134 -18.52 5.45 21.21
CA SER A 134 -19.85 5.58 21.79
C SER A 134 -19.70 6.35 23.11
N ASN A 135 -20.04 7.64 23.06
CA ASN A 135 -20.54 8.50 24.12
C ASN A 135 -19.98 8.32 25.55
N GLY A 136 -19.14 9.29 25.94
CA GLY A 136 -18.97 9.75 27.32
C GLY A 136 -18.95 11.27 27.32
#